data_AF-A0A945KJD6-F1
#
_entry.id   AF-A0A945KJD6-F1
#
_cell.length_a   1.000
_cell.length_b   1.000
_cell.length_c   1.000
_cell.angle_alpha   90.00
_cell.angle_beta   90.00
_cell.angle_gamma   90.00
#
_symmetry.space_group_name_H-M   'P 1'
#
loop_
_entity.id
_entity.type
_entity.pdbx_description
1 polymer ?
#
loop_
_entity_poly.entity_id
_entity_poly.type
_entity_poly.pdbx_seq_one_letter_code
_entity_poly.pdbx_strand_id
1 'polypeptide(L)'
;MEPEQARAEIDGLLEELLERYDLRVRSAHNRARSDAGPSLMGGMRSFDHYTFNYVREAADDCLRDASMVLLEYAGERGVEPGQLIEAARACLGQHFQGIKNYLYDDINQPPAHEYGMRPSRESLAEVSRYLDERLANAMTSLGRGRLDERLRPRVSILGPILQRFGGGHRVAMYIVAAALIWALLSGL
;
A
#
# COMPACT_ATOMS: atom_id res chain seq x y z
N MET A 1 24.40 -1.56 -17.45
CA MET A 1 23.84 -2.60 -16.57
C MET A 1 23.15 -3.58 -17.47
N GLU A 2 23.43 -4.87 -17.34
CA GLU A 2 22.69 -5.88 -18.11
C GLU A 2 21.22 -5.87 -17.65
N PRO A 3 20.23 -5.90 -18.57
CA PRO A 3 18.81 -5.76 -18.25
C PRO A 3 18.29 -6.85 -17.30
N GLU A 4 18.89 -8.04 -17.33
CA GLU A 4 18.55 -9.14 -16.41
C GLU A 4 18.98 -8.86 -14.97
N GLN A 5 20.11 -8.17 -14.77
CA GLN A 5 20.59 -7.82 -13.45
C GLN A 5 19.74 -6.69 -12.83
N ALA A 6 19.34 -5.71 -13.63
CA ALA A 6 18.40 -4.67 -13.19
C ALA A 6 17.06 -5.26 -12.77
N ARG A 7 16.57 -6.28 -13.49
CA ARG A 7 15.32 -6.98 -13.18
C ARG A 7 15.40 -7.73 -11.85
N ALA A 8 16.45 -8.51 -11.63
CA ALA A 8 16.63 -9.24 -10.37
C ALA A 8 16.77 -8.29 -9.16
N GLU A 9 17.45 -7.15 -9.31
CA GLU A 9 17.56 -6.14 -8.26
C GLU A 9 16.21 -5.48 -7.97
N ILE A 10 15.42 -5.14 -8.99
CA ILE A 10 14.06 -4.60 -8.83
C ILE A 10 13.13 -5.61 -8.17
N ASP A 11 13.17 -6.88 -8.60
CA ASP A 11 12.33 -7.94 -8.04
C ASP A 11 12.63 -8.11 -6.55
N GLY A 12 13.92 -8.16 -6.15
CA GLY A 12 14.30 -8.23 -4.74
C GLY A 12 13.91 -7.00 -3.92
N LEU A 13 14.05 -5.79 -4.48
CA LEU A 13 13.63 -4.54 -3.84
C LEU A 13 12.11 -4.49 -3.60
N LEU A 14 11.33 -5.01 -4.54
CA LEU A 14 9.88 -5.01 -4.46
C LEU A 14 9.36 -6.17 -3.61
N GLU A 15 9.96 -7.36 -3.62
CA GLU A 15 9.50 -8.51 -2.84
C GLU A 15 9.36 -8.21 -1.34
N GLU A 16 10.38 -7.61 -0.71
CA GLU A 16 10.33 -7.24 0.73
C GLU A 16 9.22 -6.21 1.03
N LEU A 17 8.95 -5.33 0.07
CA LEU A 17 7.86 -4.37 0.17
C LEU A 17 6.51 -5.08 0.05
N LEU A 18 6.37 -5.96 -0.94
CA LEU A 18 5.12 -6.63 -1.28
C LEU A 18 4.69 -7.64 -0.20
N GLU A 19 5.63 -8.36 0.42
CA GLU A 19 5.31 -9.26 1.55
C GLU A 19 4.64 -8.52 2.71
N ARG A 20 5.08 -7.29 3.01
CA ARG A 20 4.47 -6.45 4.06
C ARG A 20 3.05 -6.04 3.69
N TYR A 21 2.77 -5.78 2.41
CA TYR A 21 1.43 -5.43 1.95
C TYR A 21 0.50 -6.63 1.89
N ASP A 22 0.98 -7.81 1.51
CA ASP A 22 0.17 -9.03 1.57
C ASP A 22 -0.33 -9.29 2.99
N LEU A 23 0.54 -9.17 3.99
CA LEU A 23 0.14 -9.29 5.40
C LEU A 23 -0.88 -8.22 5.80
N ARG A 24 -0.68 -6.97 5.36
CA ARG A 24 -1.60 -5.87 5.66
C ARG A 24 -2.98 -6.09 5.03
N VAL A 25 -3.04 -6.47 3.75
CA VAL A 25 -4.27 -6.77 3.01
C VAL A 25 -5.02 -7.90 3.69
N ARG A 26 -4.34 -9.02 4.00
CA ARG A 26 -4.96 -10.15 4.72
C ARG A 26 -5.47 -9.74 6.10
N SER A 27 -4.71 -8.95 6.85
CA SER A 27 -5.14 -8.46 8.17
C SER A 27 -6.36 -7.53 8.10
N ALA A 28 -6.43 -6.69 7.08
CA ALA A 28 -7.51 -5.73 6.89
C ALA A 28 -8.79 -6.45 6.44
N HIS A 29 -8.64 -7.42 5.53
CA HIS A 29 -9.71 -8.31 5.12
C HIS A 29 -10.30 -9.11 6.29
N ASN A 30 -9.45 -9.67 7.14
CA ASN A 30 -9.90 -10.39 8.33
C ASN A 30 -10.56 -9.47 9.37
N ARG A 31 -10.10 -8.22 9.49
CA ARG A 31 -10.79 -7.20 10.31
C ARG A 31 -12.16 -6.85 9.75
N ALA A 32 -12.28 -6.65 8.43
CA ALA A 32 -13.57 -6.41 7.78
C ALA A 32 -14.59 -7.53 8.07
N ARG A 33 -14.13 -8.79 8.13
CA ARG A 33 -14.97 -9.94 8.52
C ARG A 33 -15.42 -9.86 9.97
N SER A 34 -14.51 -9.53 10.88
CA SER A 34 -14.81 -9.36 12.30
C SER A 34 -15.79 -8.20 12.54
N ASP A 35 -15.59 -7.08 11.86
CA ASP A 35 -16.40 -5.87 12.01
C ASP A 35 -17.79 -6.04 11.37
N ALA A 36 -17.91 -6.83 10.30
CA ALA A 36 -19.19 -7.12 9.69
C ALA A 36 -20.09 -7.96 10.63
N GLY A 37 -19.53 -8.97 11.31
CA GLY A 37 -20.22 -9.80 12.31
C GLY A 37 -21.56 -10.41 11.85
N PRO A 38 -22.23 -11.23 12.69
CA PRO A 38 -23.54 -11.82 12.35
C PRO A 38 -24.71 -10.82 12.50
N SER A 39 -24.51 -9.54 12.18
CA SER A 39 -25.53 -8.52 12.39
C SER A 39 -26.66 -8.64 11.36
N LEU A 40 -27.83 -9.07 11.84
CA LEU A 40 -29.05 -9.48 11.11
C LEU A 40 -29.75 -8.41 10.25
N MET A 41 -29.20 -7.20 10.12
CA MET A 41 -29.79 -6.15 9.25
C MET A 41 -28.69 -5.30 8.59
N GLY A 42 -28.21 -5.74 7.42
CA GLY A 42 -27.35 -4.92 6.53
C GLY A 42 -25.96 -5.47 6.21
N GLY A 43 -25.55 -6.59 6.82
CA GLY A 43 -24.17 -7.11 6.86
C GLY A 43 -23.44 -7.32 5.51
N MET A 44 -24.15 -7.56 4.41
CA MET A 44 -23.52 -7.87 3.11
C MET A 44 -22.96 -6.61 2.41
N ARG A 45 -23.71 -5.50 2.44
CA ARG A 45 -23.25 -4.22 1.83
C ARG A 45 -22.14 -3.57 2.64
N SER A 46 -22.15 -3.72 3.96
CA SER A 46 -21.05 -3.25 4.82
C SER A 46 -19.78 -4.07 4.57
N PHE A 47 -19.88 -5.40 4.43
CA PHE A 47 -18.72 -6.25 4.14
C PHE A 47 -18.08 -5.96 2.78
N ASP A 48 -18.89 -5.76 1.73
CA ASP A 48 -18.44 -5.28 0.41
C ASP A 48 -17.70 -3.94 0.52
N HIS A 49 -18.30 -2.99 1.24
CA HIS A 49 -17.74 -1.65 1.39
C HIS A 49 -16.41 -1.65 2.16
N TYR A 50 -16.31 -2.41 3.24
CA TYR A 50 -15.08 -2.53 4.02
C TYR A 50 -13.98 -3.24 3.24
N THR A 51 -14.29 -4.39 2.62
CA THR A 51 -13.34 -5.14 1.79
C THR A 51 -12.80 -4.26 0.66
N PHE A 52 -13.69 -3.54 -0.03
CA PHE A 52 -13.31 -2.60 -1.08
C PHE A 52 -12.39 -1.50 -0.57
N ASN A 53 -12.77 -0.80 0.51
CA ASN A 53 -11.98 0.32 1.02
C ASN A 53 -10.59 -0.12 1.52
N TYR A 54 -10.50 -1.25 2.22
CA TYR A 54 -9.23 -1.74 2.74
C TYR A 54 -8.28 -2.21 1.64
N VAL A 55 -8.79 -2.92 0.63
CA VAL A 55 -7.96 -3.34 -0.51
C VAL A 55 -7.48 -2.13 -1.29
N ARG A 56 -8.33 -1.11 -1.47
CA ARG A 56 -7.93 0.14 -2.12
C ARG A 56 -6.84 0.88 -1.38
N GLU A 57 -6.98 1.04 -0.07
CA GLU A 57 -5.99 1.74 0.76
C GLU A 57 -4.65 1.01 0.73
N ALA A 58 -4.65 -0.31 0.93
CA ALA A 58 -3.43 -1.10 0.92
C ALA A 58 -2.76 -1.12 -0.45
N ALA A 59 -3.54 -1.20 -1.54
CA ALA A 59 -3.00 -1.15 -2.90
C ALA A 59 -2.45 0.24 -3.26
N ASP A 60 -3.13 1.31 -2.87
CA ASP A 60 -2.65 2.68 -3.10
C ASP A 60 -1.34 2.93 -2.31
N ASP A 61 -1.26 2.50 -1.04
CA ASP A 61 -0.02 2.58 -0.26
C ASP A 61 1.10 1.75 -0.89
N CYS A 62 0.79 0.53 -1.34
CA CYS A 62 1.76 -0.36 -2.01
C CYS A 62 2.33 0.28 -3.27
N LEU A 63 1.46 0.80 -4.16
CA LEU A 63 1.90 1.45 -5.40
C LEU A 63 2.67 2.73 -5.12
N ARG A 64 2.29 3.49 -4.09
CA ARG A 64 3.01 4.69 -3.67
C ARG A 64 4.44 4.33 -3.27
N ASP A 65 4.59 3.40 -2.33
CA ASP A 65 5.89 3.09 -1.74
C ASP A 65 6.78 2.37 -2.77
N ALA A 66 6.21 1.49 -3.60
CA ALA A 66 6.91 0.89 -4.74
C ALA A 66 7.38 1.96 -5.75
N SER A 67 6.53 2.92 -6.11
CA SER A 67 6.91 4.00 -7.04
C SER A 67 8.03 4.88 -6.46
N MET A 68 8.00 5.16 -5.16
CA MET A 68 9.04 5.93 -4.48
C MET A 68 10.39 5.20 -4.50
N VAL A 69 10.41 3.91 -4.15
CA VAL A 69 11.62 3.07 -4.19
C VAL A 69 12.19 3.01 -5.61
N LEU A 70 11.34 2.83 -6.62
CA LEU A 70 11.78 2.77 -8.01
C LEU A 70 12.34 4.10 -8.53
N LEU A 71 11.76 5.24 -8.11
CA LEU A 71 12.29 6.56 -8.46
C LEU A 71 13.63 6.85 -7.77
N GLU A 72 13.77 6.46 -6.51
CA GLU A 72 15.04 6.57 -5.76
C GLU A 72 16.13 5.71 -6.42
N TYR A 73 15.83 4.45 -6.69
CA TYR A 73 16.73 3.53 -7.41
C TYR A 73 17.14 4.08 -8.79
N ALA A 74 16.19 4.63 -9.55
CA ALA A 74 16.46 5.25 -10.85
C ALA A 74 17.46 6.41 -10.73
N GLY A 75 17.28 7.27 -9.73
CA GLY A 75 18.16 8.38 -9.42
C GLY A 75 19.57 7.94 -9.00
N GLU A 76 19.66 6.95 -8.11
CA GLU A 76 20.93 6.42 -7.60
C GLU A 76 21.75 5.72 -8.69
N ARG A 77 21.08 5.00 -9.59
CA ARG A 77 21.74 4.27 -10.68
C ARG A 77 21.89 5.08 -11.97
N GLY A 78 21.37 6.30 -12.00
CA GLY A 78 21.40 7.16 -13.19
C GLY A 78 20.68 6.55 -14.40
N VAL A 79 19.60 5.82 -14.16
CA VAL A 79 18.80 5.17 -15.21
C VAL A 79 17.46 5.90 -15.37
N GLU A 80 16.93 5.90 -16.60
CA GLU A 80 15.62 6.50 -16.86
C GLU A 80 14.52 5.64 -16.22
N PRO A 81 13.59 6.22 -15.43
CA PRO A 81 12.50 5.47 -14.80
C PRO A 81 11.66 4.65 -15.79
N GLY A 82 11.56 5.10 -17.04
CA GLY A 82 10.89 4.37 -18.12
C GLY A 82 11.48 2.98 -18.39
N GLN A 83 12.78 2.78 -18.13
CA GLN A 83 13.46 1.49 -18.28
C GLN A 83 13.07 0.48 -17.20
N LEU A 84 12.50 0.93 -16.08
CA LEU A 84 12.09 0.08 -14.97
C LEU A 84 10.65 -0.43 -15.11
N ILE A 85 9.85 0.15 -16.03
CA ILE A 85 8.42 -0.10 -16.14
C ILE A 85 8.11 -1.57 -16.37
N GLU A 86 8.85 -2.25 -17.24
CA GLU A 86 8.55 -3.63 -17.62
C GLU A 86 8.71 -4.58 -16.42
N ALA A 87 9.85 -4.49 -15.74
CA ALA A 87 10.13 -5.27 -14.53
C ALA A 87 9.15 -4.93 -13.40
N ALA A 88 8.94 -3.64 -13.12
CA ALA A 88 8.02 -3.19 -12.08
C ALA A 88 6.58 -3.65 -12.35
N ARG A 89 6.11 -3.56 -13.61
CA ARG A 89 4.78 -4.03 -14.01
C ARG A 89 4.64 -5.54 -13.85
N ALA A 90 5.66 -6.32 -14.20
CA ALA A 90 5.62 -7.77 -14.03
C ALA A 90 5.50 -8.15 -12.56
N CYS A 91 6.38 -7.61 -11.71
CA CYS A 91 6.40 -7.89 -10.27
C CYS A 91 5.09 -7.43 -9.57
N LEU A 92 4.71 -6.16 -9.72
CA LEU A 92 3.50 -5.60 -9.11
C LEU A 92 2.22 -6.25 -9.67
N GLY A 93 2.22 -6.57 -10.97
CA GLY A 93 1.11 -7.25 -11.62
C GLY A 93 0.88 -8.66 -11.05
N GLN A 94 1.95 -9.42 -10.84
CA GLN A 94 1.86 -10.73 -10.20
C GLN A 94 1.34 -10.64 -8.76
N HIS A 95 1.83 -9.68 -7.98
CA HIS A 95 1.35 -9.46 -6.61
C HIS A 95 -0.13 -9.09 -6.58
N PHE A 96 -0.57 -8.16 -7.43
CA PHE A 96 -1.99 -7.77 -7.51
C PHE A 96 -2.87 -8.92 -8.01
N GLN A 97 -2.36 -9.77 -8.90
CA GLN A 97 -3.06 -11.00 -9.27
C GLN A 97 -3.19 -11.96 -8.08
N GLY A 98 -2.17 -12.07 -7.23
CA GLY A 98 -2.22 -12.81 -5.97
C GLY A 98 -3.31 -12.31 -5.02
N ILE A 99 -3.43 -10.99 -4.86
CA ILE A 99 -4.51 -10.37 -4.06
C ILE A 99 -5.89 -10.70 -4.65
N LYS A 100 -6.06 -10.56 -5.97
CA LYS A 100 -7.32 -10.91 -6.64
C LYS A 100 -7.68 -12.37 -6.40
N ASN A 101 -6.73 -13.29 -6.62
CA ASN A 101 -6.93 -14.72 -6.42
C ASN A 101 -7.32 -15.01 -4.97
N TYR A 102 -6.62 -14.41 -4.00
CA TYR A 102 -6.97 -14.54 -2.57
C TYR A 102 -8.42 -14.12 -2.31
N LEU A 103 -8.85 -12.96 -2.80
CA LEU A 103 -10.22 -12.48 -2.62
C LEU A 103 -11.25 -13.40 -3.30
N TYR A 104 -10.92 -13.96 -4.46
CA TYR A 104 -11.78 -14.92 -5.19
C TYR A 104 -11.80 -16.32 -4.57
N ASP A 105 -10.73 -16.77 -3.93
CA ASP A 105 -10.71 -18.07 -3.25
C ASP A 105 -11.44 -17.97 -1.90
N ASP A 106 -11.28 -16.84 -1.22
CA ASP A 106 -11.84 -16.58 0.09
C ASP A 106 -13.38 -16.54 0.10
N ILE A 107 -14.04 -16.16 -1.01
CA ILE A 107 -15.51 -16.27 -1.14
C ILE A 107 -16.03 -17.71 -1.14
N ASN A 108 -15.14 -18.67 -1.42
CA ASN A 108 -15.46 -20.09 -1.51
C ASN A 108 -15.08 -20.87 -0.24
N GLN A 109 -14.39 -20.24 0.71
CA GLN A 109 -14.01 -20.88 1.98
C GLN A 109 -15.13 -20.74 3.05
N PRO A 110 -15.42 -21.79 3.84
CA PRO A 110 -16.15 -21.63 5.10
C PRO A 110 -15.23 -20.86 6.06
N PRO A 111 -15.68 -19.79 6.76
CA PRO A 111 -17.06 -19.46 7.17
C PRO A 111 -17.83 -18.49 6.24
N ALA A 112 -17.19 -17.85 5.25
CA ALA A 112 -17.88 -16.89 4.35
C ALA A 112 -19.00 -17.56 3.54
N HIS A 113 -18.80 -18.83 3.16
CA HIS A 113 -19.81 -19.65 2.50
C HIS A 113 -21.06 -19.86 3.38
N GLU A 114 -20.87 -20.06 4.69
CA GLU A 114 -21.88 -20.53 5.65
C GLU A 114 -22.66 -19.39 6.32
N TYR A 115 -22.05 -18.23 6.53
CA TYR A 115 -22.68 -17.08 7.20
C TYR A 115 -23.18 -15.99 6.25
N GLY A 116 -23.20 -16.23 4.93
CA GLY A 116 -23.64 -15.24 3.94
C GLY A 116 -22.76 -13.98 3.87
N MET A 117 -21.56 -14.01 4.46
CA MET A 117 -20.58 -12.92 4.44
C MET A 117 -19.70 -13.00 3.18
N ARG A 118 -20.32 -12.97 2.01
CA ARG A 118 -19.62 -12.97 0.72
C ARG A 118 -19.58 -11.56 0.17
N PRO A 119 -18.41 -11.07 -0.29
CA PRO A 119 -18.42 -9.94 -1.18
C PRO A 119 -19.14 -10.32 -2.47
N SER A 120 -19.92 -9.40 -3.03
CA SER A 120 -20.61 -9.65 -4.29
C SER A 120 -19.61 -9.84 -5.44
N ARG A 121 -19.97 -10.63 -6.45
CA ARG A 121 -19.14 -10.79 -7.67
C ARG A 121 -18.90 -9.44 -8.36
N GLU A 122 -19.88 -8.54 -8.28
CA GLU A 122 -19.79 -7.17 -8.79
C GLU A 122 -18.73 -6.37 -8.03
N SER A 123 -18.71 -6.45 -6.70
CA SER A 123 -17.70 -5.78 -5.87
C SER A 123 -16.30 -6.34 -6.10
N LEU A 124 -16.14 -7.66 -6.28
CA LEU A 124 -14.85 -8.26 -6.65
C LEU A 124 -14.37 -7.81 -8.04
N ALA A 125 -15.28 -7.74 -9.01
CA ALA A 125 -14.96 -7.22 -10.34
C ALA A 125 -14.56 -5.73 -10.27
N GLU A 126 -15.21 -4.95 -9.40
CA GLU A 126 -14.86 -3.55 -9.15
C GLU A 126 -13.46 -3.42 -8.52
N VAL A 127 -13.13 -4.23 -7.51
CA VAL A 127 -11.79 -4.29 -6.91
C VAL A 127 -10.75 -4.67 -7.98
N SER A 128 -11.02 -5.69 -8.78
CA SER A 128 -10.09 -6.12 -9.83
C SER A 128 -9.82 -4.99 -10.82
N ARG A 129 -10.88 -4.35 -11.33
CA ARG A 129 -10.78 -3.21 -12.24
C ARG A 129 -10.00 -2.07 -11.60
N TYR A 130 -10.27 -1.77 -10.33
CA TYR A 130 -9.55 -0.74 -9.59
C TYR A 130 -8.05 -1.01 -9.53
N LEU A 131 -7.64 -2.22 -9.13
CA LEU A 131 -6.23 -2.61 -9.03
C LEU A 131 -5.52 -2.48 -10.37
N ASP A 132 -6.16 -2.92 -11.46
CA ASP A 132 -5.61 -2.83 -12.81
C ASP A 132 -5.46 -1.37 -13.28
N GLU A 133 -6.49 -0.54 -13.08
CA GLU A 133 -6.45 0.88 -13.40
C GLU A 133 -5.37 1.61 -12.59
N ARG A 134 -5.22 1.28 -11.30
CA ARG A 134 -4.23 1.91 -10.44
C ARG A 134 -2.81 1.52 -10.80
N LEU A 135 -2.56 0.24 -11.06
CA LEU A 135 -1.25 -0.21 -11.53
C LEU A 135 -0.90 0.47 -12.86
N ALA A 136 -1.82 0.53 -13.82
CA ALA A 136 -1.59 1.18 -15.10
C ALA A 136 -1.21 2.66 -14.93
N ASN A 137 -1.97 3.41 -14.13
CA ASN A 137 -1.72 4.84 -13.88
C ASN A 137 -0.39 5.09 -13.14
N ALA A 138 -0.07 4.24 -12.16
CA ALA A 138 1.21 4.30 -11.44
C ALA A 138 2.39 4.09 -12.41
N MET A 139 2.32 3.08 -13.27
CA MET A 139 3.36 2.81 -14.27
C MET A 139 3.49 3.94 -15.30
N THR A 140 2.38 4.53 -15.75
CA THR A 140 2.43 5.70 -16.63
C THR A 140 3.08 6.91 -15.97
N SER A 141 2.81 7.13 -14.68
CA SER A 141 3.42 8.24 -13.93
C SER A 141 4.91 7.98 -13.69
N LEU A 142 5.26 6.75 -13.27
CA LEU A 142 6.64 6.31 -13.10
C LEU A 142 7.45 6.49 -14.39
N GLY A 143 6.88 6.14 -15.54
CA GLY A 143 7.52 6.34 -16.84
C GLY A 143 7.80 7.80 -17.21
N ARG A 144 7.13 8.74 -16.54
CA ARG A 144 7.40 10.19 -16.64
C ARG A 144 8.30 10.70 -15.51
N GLY A 145 8.92 9.79 -14.75
CA GLY A 145 9.79 10.12 -13.62
C GLY A 145 9.08 10.77 -12.44
N ARG A 146 7.79 10.48 -12.22
CA ARG A 146 7.01 11.09 -11.13
C ARG A 146 6.05 10.13 -10.46
N LEU A 147 5.74 10.41 -9.19
CA LEU A 147 4.68 9.73 -8.47
C LEU A 147 3.30 10.15 -9.01
N ASP A 148 2.38 9.18 -9.17
CA ASP A 148 0.97 9.47 -9.48
C ASP A 148 0.37 10.37 -8.40
N GLU A 149 -0.21 11.50 -8.82
CA GLU A 149 -0.81 12.50 -7.92
C GLU A 149 -1.90 11.90 -7.03
N ARG A 150 -2.60 10.86 -7.51
CA ARG A 150 -3.65 10.19 -6.75
C ARG A 150 -3.11 9.27 -5.66
N LEU A 151 -1.83 8.92 -5.73
CA LEU A 151 -1.12 8.14 -4.70
C LEU A 151 -0.42 9.05 -3.68
N ARG A 152 -0.44 10.38 -3.89
CA ARG A 152 0.12 11.31 -2.92
C ARG A 152 -0.64 11.21 -1.60
N PRO A 153 0.07 11.14 -0.46
CA PRO A 153 -0.60 11.09 0.83
C PRO A 153 -1.47 12.34 1.00
N ARG A 154 -2.77 12.13 1.27
CA ARG A 154 -3.73 13.20 1.58
C ARG A 154 -3.44 13.89 2.92
N VAL A 155 -2.57 13.29 3.74
CA VAL A 155 -2.18 13.77 5.05
C VAL A 155 -0.76 14.34 4.97
N SER A 156 -0.62 15.55 5.50
CA SER A 156 0.60 16.37 5.58
C SER A 156 1.89 15.57 5.72
N ILE A 157 2.91 16.00 4.96
CA ILE A 157 4.31 15.52 4.87
C ILE A 157 4.96 15.24 6.25
N LEU A 158 4.42 15.80 7.33
CA LEU A 158 4.88 15.61 8.71
C LEU A 158 4.67 14.19 9.28
N GLY A 159 3.61 13.48 8.89
CA GLY A 159 3.25 12.17 9.49
C GLY A 159 4.31 11.07 9.32
N PRO A 160 4.81 10.82 8.09
CA PRO A 160 5.84 9.81 7.83
C PRO A 160 7.21 10.18 8.43
N ILE A 161 7.52 11.48 8.51
CA ILE A 161 8.76 11.97 9.14
C ILE A 161 8.74 11.69 10.66
N LEU A 162 7.60 11.91 11.32
CA LEU A 162 7.38 11.58 12.74
C LEU A 162 7.49 10.07 13.04
N GLN A 163 7.12 9.20 12.10
CA GLN A 163 7.31 7.75 12.24
C GLN A 163 8.78 7.34 12.05
N ARG A 164 9.51 7.94 11.09
CA ARG A 164 10.94 7.64 10.84
C ARG A 164 11.85 8.00 12.01
N PHE A 165 11.48 8.99 12.83
CA PHE A 165 12.22 9.40 14.03
C PHE A 165 11.75 8.74 15.35
N GLY A 166 10.93 7.69 15.28
CA GLY A 166 10.61 6.85 16.44
C GLY A 166 9.44 7.32 17.29
N GLY A 167 8.33 7.70 16.63
CA GLY A 167 7.04 7.96 17.27
C GLY A 167 6.95 9.34 17.94
N GLY A 168 5.74 9.87 18.04
CA GLY A 168 5.48 11.23 18.53
C GLY A 168 6.05 11.52 19.94
N HIS A 169 6.31 10.48 20.73
CA HIS A 169 6.91 10.62 22.06
C HIS A 169 8.41 11.02 22.02
N ARG A 170 9.20 10.53 21.06
CA ARG A 170 10.62 10.91 20.93
C ARG A 170 10.78 12.32 20.39
N VAL A 171 9.94 12.71 19.43
CA VAL A 171 9.92 14.09 18.91
C VAL A 171 9.48 15.08 19.97
N ALA A 172 8.47 14.74 20.78
CA ALA A 172 8.09 15.55 21.94
C ALA A 172 9.26 15.71 22.94
N MET A 173 10.03 14.64 23.20
CA MET A 173 11.22 14.73 24.04
C MET A 173 12.30 15.66 23.46
N TYR A 174 12.58 15.59 22.15
CA TYR A 174 13.57 16.48 21.54
C TYR A 174 13.14 17.95 21.56
N ILE A 175 11.85 18.22 21.36
CA ILE A 175 11.29 19.57 21.46
C ILE A 175 11.38 20.09 22.91
N VAL A 176 11.04 19.25 23.89
CA VAL A 176 11.15 19.60 25.32
C VAL A 176 12.62 19.80 25.73
N ALA A 177 13.53 18.94 25.28
CA ALA A 177 14.96 19.06 25.54
C ALA A 177 15.54 20.35 24.92
N ALA A 178 15.18 20.67 23.68
CA ALA A 178 15.59 21.92 23.04
C ALA A 178 15.03 23.16 23.76
N ALA A 179 13.78 23.11 24.23
CA ALA A 179 13.17 24.18 25.01
C ALA A 179 13.85 24.36 26.39
N LEU A 180 14.24 23.26 27.05
CA LEU A 180 14.99 23.30 28.32
C LEU A 180 16.39 23.86 28.13
N ILE A 181 17.10 23.45 27.08
CA ILE A 181 18.42 23.98 26.73
C ILE A 181 18.31 25.48 26.44
N TRP A 182 17.28 25.89 25.72
CA TRP A 182 17.03 27.31 25.44
C TRP A 182 16.73 28.10 26.71
N ALA A 183 15.89 27.60 27.62
CA ALA A 183 15.61 28.25 28.91
C ALA A 183 16.90 28.44 29.74
N LEU A 184 17.73 27.40 29.83
CA LEU A 184 19.01 27.45 30.53
C LEU A 184 19.99 28.46 29.92
N LEU A 185 20.01 28.60 28.59
CA LEU A 185 20.90 29.54 27.89
C LEU A 185 20.38 30.98 27.90
N SER A 186 19.06 31.17 28.00
CA SER A 186 18.43 32.49 28.00
C SER A 186 18.22 33.08 29.40
N GLY A 187 18.48 32.32 30.46
CA GLY A 187 18.37 32.78 31.86
C GLY A 187 16.93 32.98 32.34
N LEU A 188 15.99 32.26 31.73
CA LEU A 188 14.58 32.15 32.14
C LEU A 188 14.40 31.07 33.22
#